data_AF-A0A2S2P8K1-F1
#
_entry.id   AF-A0A2S2P8K1-F1
#
_cell.length_a   1.000
_cell.length_b   1.000
_cell.length_c   1.000
_cell.angle_alpha   90.00
_cell.angle_beta   90.00
_cell.angle_gamma   90.00
#
_symmetry.space_group_name_H-M   'P 1'
#
loop_
_entity.id
_entity.type
_entity.pdbx_description
1 polymer ?
#
loop_
_entity_poly.entity_id
_entity_poly.type
_entity_poly.pdbx_seq_one_letter_code
_entity_poly.pdbx_strand_id
1 'polypeptide(L)'
;IDKKGKSFWPILCAIYFESKIMKPFIVGAFFGSKKPYSVQEYLHPFVEELNYLLEHGLAINDNTININIKGIVADAPARAFIKQVKGHSGYFACEKCIEEGIYLSGSISFPNGTAQLRTDESFISCLNEEHHIGVSPLLEIAGFGIVSSIPLDYMHLCCLGIMKKILNFMI
;
A
#
# COMPACT_ATOMS: atom_id res chain seq x y z
N ILE A 1 16.59 0.44 5.83
CA ILE A 1 17.45 0.73 7.01
C ILE A 1 18.87 0.86 6.50
N ASP A 2 19.53 2.00 6.72
CA ASP A 2 20.93 2.16 6.32
C ASP A 2 21.85 1.32 7.22
N LYS A 3 23.13 1.22 6.87
CA LYS A 3 24.12 0.48 7.66
C LYS A 3 24.31 0.99 9.09
N LYS A 4 23.71 2.14 9.45
CA LYS A 4 23.76 2.79 10.77
C LYS A 4 22.46 2.64 11.56
N GLY A 5 21.51 1.82 11.08
CA GLY A 5 20.24 1.59 11.78
C GLY A 5 19.25 2.75 11.64
N LYS A 6 19.39 3.63 10.65
CA LYS A 6 18.43 4.69 10.34
C LYS A 6 17.46 4.25 9.25
N SER A 7 16.23 4.72 9.32
CA SER A 7 15.20 4.47 8.31
C SER A 7 14.78 5.78 7.66
N PHE A 8 14.77 5.77 6.34
CA PHE A 8 14.25 6.84 5.50
C PHE A 8 12.98 6.35 4.81
N TRP A 9 11.89 7.10 4.95
CA TRP A 9 10.57 6.78 4.42
C TRP A 9 10.09 7.96 3.59
N PRO A 10 10.40 8.00 2.29
CA PRO A 10 9.88 9.02 1.39
C PRO A 10 8.46 8.68 0.95
N ILE A 11 7.63 9.70 0.82
CA ILE A 11 6.41 9.70 0.03
C ILE A 11 6.79 10.25 -1.33
N LEU A 12 6.67 9.40 -2.36
CA LEU A 12 6.99 9.74 -3.74
C LEU A 12 5.72 9.85 -4.56
N CYS A 13 5.63 10.88 -5.38
CA CYS A 13 4.59 11.02 -6.39
C CYS A 13 5.20 10.98 -7.78
N ALA A 14 4.43 10.49 -8.75
CA ALA A 14 4.75 10.56 -10.16
C ALA A 14 3.50 11.00 -10.92
N ILE A 15 3.68 11.91 -11.87
CA ILE A 15 2.60 12.37 -12.72
C ILE A 15 2.44 11.38 -13.87
N TYR A 16 1.21 10.92 -14.09
CA TYR A 16 0.83 10.15 -15.27
C TYR A 16 0.02 11.04 -16.21
N PHE A 17 0.58 11.35 -17.36
CA PHE A 17 -0.06 12.20 -18.37
C PHE A 17 0.26 11.65 -19.77
N GLU A 18 -0.73 11.62 -20.66
CA GLU A 18 -0.58 11.12 -22.05
C GLU A 18 0.15 9.77 -22.15
N SER A 19 -0.25 8.80 -21.33
CA SER A 19 0.35 7.45 -21.28
C SER A 19 1.83 7.40 -20.87
N LYS A 20 2.36 8.48 -20.29
CA LYS A 20 3.73 8.54 -19.78
C LYS A 20 3.73 8.75 -18.27
N ILE A 21 4.60 8.02 -17.59
CA ILE A 21 4.90 8.24 -16.17
C ILE A 21 6.15 9.10 -16.10
N MET A 22 6.01 10.29 -15.51
CA MET A 22 7.12 11.19 -15.25
C MET A 22 8.01 10.66 -14.12
N LYS A 23 9.25 11.14 -14.05
CA LYS A 23 10.19 10.76 -12.99
C LYS A 23 9.56 11.05 -11.61
N PRO A 24 9.55 10.07 -10.69
CA PRO A 24 9.05 10.29 -9.35
C PRO A 24 9.82 11.40 -8.62
N PHE A 25 9.11 12.17 -7.80
CA PHE A 25 9.66 13.22 -6.94
C PHE A 25 9.13 13.08 -5.51
N ILE A 26 9.89 13.61 -4.55
CA ILE A 26 9.54 13.56 -3.13
C ILE A 26 8.49 14.64 -2.85
N VAL A 27 7.38 14.25 -2.22
CA VAL A 27 6.35 15.17 -1.70
C VAL A 27 6.33 15.21 -0.18
N GLY A 28 6.91 14.21 0.48
CA GLY A 28 7.07 14.16 1.92
C GLY A 28 8.14 13.15 2.29
N ALA A 29 8.72 13.27 3.48
CA ALA A 29 9.68 12.28 3.95
C ALA A 29 9.74 12.24 5.48
N PHE A 30 9.96 11.03 5.99
CA PHE A 30 10.32 10.80 7.38
C PHE A 30 11.74 10.22 7.46
N PHE A 31 12.51 10.67 8.45
CA PHE A 31 13.83 10.14 8.77
C PHE A 31 13.96 9.89 10.27
N GLY A 32 14.26 8.65 10.65
CA GLY A 32 14.35 8.26 12.07
C GLY A 32 15.21 7.03 12.29
N SER A 33 15.30 6.54 13.53
CA SER A 33 15.99 5.27 13.85
C SER A 33 15.15 4.03 13.50
N LYS A 34 13.85 4.20 13.28
CA LYS A 34 12.91 3.12 12.91
C LYS A 34 11.93 3.66 11.86
N LYS A 35 10.97 2.85 11.45
CA LYS A 35 9.81 3.34 10.67
C LYS A 35 9.02 4.39 11.47
N PRO A 36 8.21 5.24 10.80
CA PRO A 36 7.33 6.17 11.50
C PRO A 36 6.49 5.43 12.54
N TYR A 37 6.38 5.99 13.73
CA TYR A 37 5.62 5.36 14.81
C TYR A 37 4.11 5.43 14.54
N SER A 38 3.64 6.63 14.20
CA SER A 38 2.25 6.90 13.83
C SER A 38 2.11 6.95 12.31
N VAL A 39 1.24 6.11 11.74
CA VAL A 39 0.87 6.22 10.32
C VAL A 39 0.06 7.49 10.05
N GLN A 40 -0.75 7.92 11.03
CA GLN A 40 -1.56 9.13 10.93
C GLN A 40 -0.65 10.34 10.78
N GLU A 41 0.29 10.56 11.71
CA GLU A 41 1.23 11.68 11.63
C GLU A 41 2.07 11.64 10.35
N TYR A 42 2.42 10.44 9.89
CA TYR A 42 3.22 10.26 8.69
C TYR A 42 2.46 10.62 7.40
N LEU A 43 1.19 10.26 7.28
CA LEU A 43 0.40 10.44 6.05
C LEU A 43 -0.55 11.63 6.07
N HIS A 44 -0.90 12.17 7.25
CA HIS A 44 -1.94 13.20 7.36
C HIS A 44 -1.65 14.46 6.51
N PRO A 45 -0.43 15.05 6.52
CA PRO A 45 -0.15 16.20 5.65
C PRO A 45 -0.33 15.88 4.16
N PHE A 46 0.07 14.66 3.74
CA PHE A 46 -0.11 14.20 2.36
C PHE A 46 -1.59 14.01 2.01
N VAL A 47 -2.38 13.43 2.91
CA VAL A 47 -3.81 13.19 2.71
C VAL A 47 -4.58 14.49 2.63
N GLU A 48 -4.30 15.47 3.50
CA GLU A 48 -4.93 16.79 3.47
C GLU A 48 -4.65 17.53 2.16
N GLU A 49 -3.38 17.63 1.76
CA GLU A 49 -3.00 18.30 0.50
C GLU A 49 -3.58 17.59 -0.72
N LEU A 50 -3.59 16.25 -0.73
CA LEU A 50 -4.15 15.48 -1.83
C LEU A 50 -5.67 15.68 -1.94
N ASN A 51 -6.40 15.68 -0.84
CA ASN A 51 -7.84 15.94 -0.86
C ASN A 51 -8.15 17.34 -1.38
N TYR A 52 -7.37 18.35 -0.97
CA TYR A 52 -7.50 19.70 -1.50
C TYR A 52 -7.32 19.72 -3.03
N LEU A 53 -6.29 19.03 -3.55
CA LEU A 53 -6.01 18.92 -4.98
C LEU A 53 -7.06 18.11 -5.75
N LEU A 54 -7.66 17.09 -5.13
CA LEU A 54 -8.75 16.31 -5.73
C LEU A 54 -10.02 17.14 -5.86
N GLU A 55 -10.30 18.00 -4.88
CA GLU A 55 -11.49 18.85 -4.86
C GLU A 55 -11.35 20.08 -5.78
N HIS A 56 -10.20 20.76 -5.72
CA HIS A 56 -10.00 22.06 -6.38
C HIS A 56 -9.23 21.97 -7.70
N GLY A 57 -8.57 20.84 -7.95
CA GLY A 57 -7.63 20.68 -9.05
C GLY A 57 -6.30 21.43 -8.83
N LEU A 58 -5.44 21.38 -9.84
CA LEU A 58 -4.17 22.09 -9.88
C LEU A 58 -4.27 23.29 -10.83
N ALA A 59 -4.10 24.49 -10.30
CA ALA A 59 -4.05 25.72 -11.08
C ALA A 59 -2.69 25.85 -11.79
N ILE A 60 -2.71 25.92 -13.13
CA ILE A 60 -1.55 26.22 -13.97
C ILE A 60 -1.94 27.33 -14.94
N ASN A 61 -1.37 28.52 -14.73
CA ASN A 61 -1.79 29.75 -15.41
C ASN A 61 -3.29 29.99 -15.18
N ASP A 62 -4.06 30.24 -16.25
CA ASP A 62 -5.52 30.45 -16.18
C ASP A 62 -6.33 29.13 -16.27
N ASN A 63 -5.67 27.97 -16.25
CA ASN A 63 -6.32 26.67 -16.36
C ASN A 63 -6.28 25.90 -15.04
N THR A 64 -7.38 25.23 -14.72
CA THR A 64 -7.45 24.25 -13.62
C THR A 64 -7.42 22.84 -14.19
N ILE A 65 -6.45 22.04 -13.75
CA ILE A 65 -6.30 20.65 -14.17
C ILE A 65 -6.83 19.74 -13.06
N ASN A 66 -7.83 18.93 -13.37
CA ASN A 66 -8.36 17.95 -12.43
C ASN A 66 -7.34 16.85 -12.16
N ILE A 67 -7.13 16.54 -10.88
CA ILE A 67 -6.23 15.48 -10.44
C ILE A 67 -7.06 14.24 -10.12
N ASN A 68 -6.53 13.06 -10.47
CA ASN A 68 -7.08 11.77 -10.09
C ASN A 68 -5.96 10.86 -9.61
N ILE A 69 -6.25 9.99 -8.65
CA ILE A 69 -5.29 8.99 -8.17
C ILE A 69 -5.33 7.78 -9.09
N LYS A 70 -4.18 7.45 -9.70
CA LYS A 70 -4.03 6.22 -10.48
C LYS A 70 -3.82 4.98 -9.60
N GLY A 71 -3.18 5.16 -8.45
CA GLY A 71 -2.94 4.11 -7.47
C GLY A 71 -1.74 4.42 -6.59
N ILE A 72 -1.59 3.66 -5.50
CA ILE A 72 -0.44 3.75 -4.59
C ILE A 72 0.34 2.44 -4.66
N VAL A 73 1.63 2.53 -4.97
CA VAL A 73 2.52 1.37 -5.05
C VAL A 73 3.50 1.39 -3.89
N ALA A 74 3.66 0.24 -3.24
CA ALA A 74 4.58 0.04 -2.13
C ALA A 74 4.93 -1.45 -2.01
N ASP A 75 6.02 -1.78 -1.33
CA ASP A 75 6.37 -3.16 -0.98
C ASP A 75 5.45 -3.72 0.12
N ALA A 76 5.56 -5.01 0.44
CA ALA A 76 4.63 -5.65 1.39
C ALA A 76 4.66 -5.01 2.81
N PRO A 77 5.83 -4.73 3.41
CA PRO A 77 5.87 -4.06 4.71
C PRO A 77 5.29 -2.64 4.70
N ALA A 78 5.59 -1.83 3.67
CA ALA A 78 5.06 -0.48 3.59
C ALA A 78 3.56 -0.47 3.27
N ARG A 79 3.06 -1.36 2.39
CA ARG A 79 1.61 -1.51 2.16
C ARG A 79 0.86 -1.89 3.43
N ALA A 80 1.35 -2.88 4.17
CA ALA A 80 0.72 -3.28 5.44
C ALA A 80 0.69 -2.12 6.44
N PHE A 81 1.78 -1.34 6.50
CA PHE A 81 1.86 -0.15 7.35
C PHE A 81 0.88 0.94 6.92
N ILE A 82 0.85 1.37 5.66
CA ILE A 82 -0.05 2.46 5.24
C ILE A 82 -1.52 2.04 5.28
N LYS A 83 -1.83 0.76 5.04
CA LYS A 83 -3.20 0.22 5.10
C LYS A 83 -3.65 -0.13 6.51
N GLN A 84 -2.74 -0.15 7.49
CA GLN A 84 -3.00 -0.63 8.85
C GLN A 84 -3.61 -2.04 8.86
N VAL A 85 -2.96 -2.97 8.15
CA VAL A 85 -3.35 -4.39 8.10
C VAL A 85 -2.23 -5.30 8.59
N LYS A 86 -2.57 -6.55 8.94
CA LYS A 86 -1.57 -7.58 9.29
C LYS A 86 -0.56 -7.76 8.16
N GLY A 87 0.72 -7.77 8.54
CA GLY A 87 1.82 -8.00 7.61
C GLY A 87 1.87 -9.44 7.08
N HIS A 88 2.62 -9.64 6.00
CA HIS A 88 2.72 -10.88 5.20
C HIS A 88 2.95 -12.21 5.95
N SER A 89 3.34 -12.18 7.22
CA SER A 89 3.54 -13.37 8.06
C SER A 89 2.36 -13.69 9.00
N GLY A 90 1.26 -12.92 8.95
CA GLY A 90 0.09 -13.13 9.79
C GLY A 90 -0.92 -14.11 9.19
N TYR A 91 -1.65 -14.81 10.06
CA TYR A 91 -2.73 -15.73 9.64
C TYR A 91 -3.82 -15.02 8.82
N PHE A 92 -4.19 -13.78 9.13
CA PHE A 92 -5.17 -13.02 8.36
C PHE A 92 -4.52 -11.97 7.45
N ALA A 93 -3.38 -12.28 6.84
CA ALA A 93 -2.57 -11.31 6.09
C ALA A 93 -2.86 -11.23 4.58
N CYS A 94 -3.66 -12.14 4.00
CA CYS A 94 -4.04 -12.02 2.58
C CYS A 94 -4.61 -10.62 2.36
N GLU A 95 -4.16 -9.88 1.35
CA GLU A 95 -4.69 -8.54 1.07
C GLU A 95 -5.84 -8.60 0.04
N LYS A 96 -6.07 -9.76 -0.57
CA LYS A 96 -7.03 -9.96 -1.68
C LYS A 96 -8.24 -10.82 -1.32
N CYS A 97 -8.10 -11.69 -0.32
CA CYS A 97 -9.05 -12.76 -0.02
C CYS A 97 -9.32 -12.89 1.49
N ILE A 98 -10.58 -12.95 1.89
CA ILE A 98 -10.99 -13.17 3.27
C ILE A 98 -10.79 -14.66 3.57
N GLU A 99 -9.63 -14.98 4.13
CA GLU A 99 -9.22 -16.34 4.49
C GLU A 99 -8.24 -16.27 5.66
N GLU A 100 -8.38 -17.21 6.59
CA GLU A 100 -7.33 -17.52 7.56
C GLU A 100 -6.28 -18.42 6.90
N GLY A 101 -5.07 -17.91 6.76
CA GLY A 101 -3.95 -18.65 6.21
C GLY A 101 -3.50 -19.77 7.13
N ILE A 102 -2.93 -20.82 6.55
CA ILE A 102 -2.40 -21.97 7.27
C ILE A 102 -0.88 -21.98 7.21
N TYR A 103 -0.23 -22.48 8.28
CA TYR A 103 1.22 -22.62 8.29
C TYR A 103 1.63 -23.87 7.51
N LEU A 104 2.27 -23.68 6.37
CA LEU A 104 2.76 -24.74 5.50
C LEU A 104 4.23 -24.52 5.16
N SER A 105 5.06 -25.54 5.39
CA SER A 105 6.45 -25.60 4.89
C SER A 105 7.26 -24.34 5.19
N GLY A 106 7.18 -23.83 6.43
CA GLY A 106 7.96 -22.66 6.85
C GLY A 106 7.30 -21.31 6.59
N SER A 107 6.08 -21.25 6.03
CA SER A 107 5.40 -19.99 5.72
C SER A 107 3.88 -20.06 5.86
N ILE A 108 3.24 -18.92 6.13
CA ILE A 108 1.78 -18.80 6.03
C ILE A 108 1.37 -18.85 4.55
N SER A 109 0.35 -19.63 4.25
CA SER A 109 -0.20 -19.86 2.91
C SER A 109 -1.71 -19.72 2.91
N PHE A 110 -2.28 -19.27 1.79
CA PHE A 110 -3.72 -19.05 1.59
C PHE A 110 -4.21 -19.95 0.44
N PRO A 111 -4.44 -21.25 0.71
CA PRO A 111 -4.71 -22.22 -0.35
C PRO A 111 -6.15 -22.18 -0.89
N ASN A 112 -7.10 -21.50 -0.22
CA ASN A 112 -8.49 -21.49 -0.66
C ASN A 112 -8.67 -20.62 -1.92
N GLY A 113 -8.64 -21.25 -3.08
CA GLY A 113 -8.88 -20.62 -4.37
C GLY A 113 -10.31 -20.07 -4.59
N THR A 114 -11.22 -20.28 -3.64
CA THR A 114 -12.61 -19.80 -3.68
C THR A 114 -12.95 -18.86 -2.53
N ALA A 115 -11.95 -18.41 -1.77
CA ALA A 115 -12.14 -17.44 -0.71
C ALA A 115 -12.77 -16.15 -1.24
N GLN A 116 -13.66 -15.55 -0.45
CA GLN A 116 -14.33 -14.30 -0.80
C GLN A 116 -13.28 -13.20 -1.04
N LEU A 117 -13.38 -12.49 -2.15
CA LEU A 117 -12.48 -11.37 -2.43
C LEU A 117 -12.80 -10.17 -1.52
N ARG A 118 -11.76 -9.47 -1.09
CA ARG A 118 -11.93 -8.17 -0.44
C ARG A 118 -12.38 -7.13 -1.47
N THR A 119 -13.33 -6.32 -1.07
CA THR A 119 -13.78 -5.11 -1.77
C THR A 119 -13.47 -3.87 -0.94
N ASP A 120 -13.55 -2.69 -1.56
CA ASP A 120 -13.37 -1.42 -0.86
C ASP A 120 -14.41 -1.28 0.27
N GLU A 121 -15.66 -1.68 0.04
CA GLU A 121 -16.74 -1.66 1.02
C GLU A 121 -16.47 -2.61 2.19
N SER A 122 -16.00 -3.83 1.90
CA SER A 122 -15.65 -4.81 2.94
C SER A 122 -14.52 -4.33 3.85
N PHE A 123 -13.60 -3.53 3.29
CA PHE A 123 -12.48 -2.96 4.02
C PHE A 123 -12.94 -1.79 4.91
N ILE A 124 -13.76 -0.88 4.37
CA ILE A 124 -14.32 0.26 5.12
C ILE A 124 -15.15 -0.23 6.31
N SER A 125 -15.99 -1.24 6.08
CA SER A 125 -16.84 -1.85 7.12
C SER A 125 -16.09 -2.79 8.07
N CYS A 126 -14.79 -3.01 7.85
CA CYS A 126 -13.94 -3.87 8.68
C CYS A 126 -14.52 -5.28 8.91
N LEU A 127 -15.15 -5.90 7.88
CA LEU A 127 -15.84 -7.20 8.02
C LEU A 127 -14.95 -8.34 8.52
N ASN A 128 -13.63 -8.22 8.37
CA ASN A 128 -12.66 -9.17 8.90
C ASN A 128 -11.71 -8.45 9.86
N GLU A 129 -12.15 -8.24 11.10
CA GLU A 129 -11.42 -7.49 12.14
C GLU A 129 -9.98 -7.95 12.32
N GLU A 130 -9.73 -9.27 12.26
CA GLU A 130 -8.40 -9.83 12.44
C GLU A 130 -7.41 -9.47 11.32
N HIS A 131 -7.88 -8.98 10.18
CA HIS A 131 -7.03 -8.44 9.13
C HIS A 131 -6.49 -7.05 9.50
N HIS A 132 -7.25 -6.27 10.25
CA HIS A 132 -6.96 -4.88 10.57
C HIS A 132 -6.14 -4.79 11.86
N ILE A 133 -5.19 -3.86 11.90
CA ILE A 133 -4.41 -3.51 13.11
C ILE A 133 -4.65 -2.07 13.55
N GLY A 134 -5.48 -1.33 12.81
CA GLY A 134 -5.81 0.07 13.03
C GLY A 134 -6.61 0.62 11.85
N VAL A 135 -6.90 1.92 11.91
CA VAL A 135 -7.59 2.65 10.84
C VAL A 135 -6.55 3.32 9.95
N SER A 136 -6.65 3.09 8.64
CA SER A 136 -5.76 3.70 7.65
C SER A 136 -6.15 5.18 7.41
N PRO A 137 -5.19 6.13 7.47
CA PRO A 137 -5.43 7.52 7.09
C PRO A 137 -5.85 7.66 5.61
N LEU A 138 -5.50 6.68 4.76
CA LEU A 138 -5.88 6.69 3.34
C LEU A 138 -7.39 6.56 3.12
N LEU A 139 -8.16 6.14 4.13
CA LEU A 139 -9.63 6.10 4.06
C LEU A 139 -10.25 7.51 4.08
N GLU A 140 -9.49 8.52 4.51
CA GLU A 140 -9.92 9.93 4.48
C GLU A 140 -9.82 10.53 3.06
N ILE A 141 -9.19 9.84 2.11
CA ILE A 141 -9.04 10.32 0.73
C ILE A 141 -10.38 10.14 -0.01
N ALA A 142 -10.95 11.24 -0.49
CA ALA A 142 -12.23 11.23 -1.17
C ALA A 142 -12.20 10.38 -2.45
N GLY A 143 -13.14 9.42 -2.55
CA GLY A 143 -13.28 8.56 -3.73
C GLY A 143 -12.16 7.51 -3.92
N PHE A 144 -11.28 7.32 -2.93
CA PHE A 144 -10.18 6.38 -3.03
C PHE A 144 -10.54 4.99 -2.50
N GLY A 145 -10.57 4.00 -3.39
CA GLY A 145 -10.73 2.59 -3.02
C GLY A 145 -9.40 1.96 -2.60
N ILE A 146 -9.21 1.68 -1.30
CA ILE A 146 -7.92 1.19 -0.77
C ILE A 146 -7.56 -0.23 -1.26
N VAL A 147 -8.54 -1.07 -1.57
CA VAL A 147 -8.33 -2.44 -2.08
C VAL A 147 -8.13 -2.44 -3.59
N SER A 148 -8.90 -1.61 -4.31
CA SER A 148 -8.84 -1.49 -5.76
C SER A 148 -7.63 -0.68 -6.26
N SER A 149 -7.20 0.33 -5.50
CA SER A 149 -6.18 1.30 -5.93
C SER A 149 -4.77 1.02 -5.40
N ILE A 150 -4.60 0.02 -4.52
CA ILE A 150 -3.30 -0.42 -4.02
C ILE A 150 -2.99 -1.83 -4.53
N PRO A 151 -2.28 -1.97 -5.67
CA PRO A 151 -1.94 -3.28 -6.21
C PRO A 151 -0.89 -4.00 -5.38
N LEU A 152 -0.87 -5.33 -5.50
CA LEU A 152 0.26 -6.13 -5.01
C LEU A 152 1.41 -6.00 -6.00
N ASP A 153 2.60 -5.72 -5.48
CA ASP A 153 3.78 -5.56 -6.33
C ASP A 153 4.27 -6.91 -6.89
N TYR A 154 4.22 -7.02 -8.23
CA TYR A 154 4.63 -8.21 -8.98
C TYR A 154 6.11 -8.57 -8.74
N MET A 155 6.98 -7.56 -8.65
CA MET A 155 8.42 -7.79 -8.48
C MET A 155 8.70 -8.51 -7.16
N HIS A 156 8.18 -8.01 -6.04
CA HIS A 156 8.39 -8.64 -4.74
C HIS A 156 7.61 -9.94 -4.56
N LEU A 157 6.38 -10.04 -5.09
CA LEU A 157 5.53 -11.20 -4.89
C LEU A 157 5.94 -12.38 -5.78
N CYS A 158 6.06 -12.14 -7.09
CA CYS A 158 6.28 -13.20 -8.07
C CYS A 158 7.77 -13.40 -8.32
N CYS A 159 8.49 -12.36 -8.75
CA CYS A 159 9.89 -12.49 -9.17
C CYS A 159 10.82 -12.81 -7.99
N LEU A 160 10.74 -12.05 -6.90
CA LEU A 160 11.61 -12.25 -5.74
C LEU A 160 11.04 -13.24 -4.72
N GLY A 161 9.72 -13.42 -4.70
CA GLY A 161 9.03 -14.35 -3.81
C GLY A 161 8.99 -15.77 -4.37
N ILE A 162 8.10 -16.00 -5.34
CA ILE A 162 7.83 -17.35 -5.88
C ILE A 162 9.00 -17.86 -6.73
N MET A 163 9.49 -17.09 -7.71
CA MET A 163 10.52 -17.58 -8.63
C MET A 163 11.81 -17.92 -7.90
N LYS A 164 12.18 -17.15 -6.88
CA LYS A 164 13.33 -17.46 -6.02
C LYS A 164 13.18 -18.81 -5.32
N LYS A 165 11.99 -19.14 -4.80
CA LYS A 165 11.72 -20.44 -4.17
C LYS A 165 11.83 -21.59 -5.17
N ILE A 166 11.27 -21.41 -6.37
CA ILE A 166 11.34 -22.41 -7.44
C ILE A 166 12.79 -22.68 -7.84
N LEU A 167 13.58 -21.63 -8.10
CA LEU A 167 14.98 -21.79 -8.49
C LEU A 167 15.81 -22.50 -7.40
N ASN A 168 15.60 -22.16 -6.13
CA ASN A 168 16.26 -22.83 -5.01
C ASN A 168 15.84 -24.30 -4.83
N PHE A 169 14.68 -24.71 -5.37
CA PHE A 169 14.25 -26.10 -5.37
C PHE A 169 14.83 -26.90 -6.54
N MET A 170 15.10 -26.22 -7.67
CA MET A 170 15.60 -26.86 -8.90
C MET A 170 17.12 -27.02 -8.95
N ILE A 171 17.87 -26.33 -8.07
CA ILE A 171 19.33 -26.38 -7.94
C ILE A 171 19.67 -27.18 -6.69
#